data_AF-A0A1B1TAP0-F1
#
_entry.id   AF-A0A1B1TAP0-F1
#
_cell.length_a   1.000
_cell.length_b   1.000
_cell.length_c   1.000
_cell.angle_alpha   90.00
_cell.angle_beta   90.00
_cell.angle_gamma   90.00
#
_symmetry.space_group_name_H-M   'P 1'
#
loop_
_entity.id
_entity.type
_entity.pdbx_description
1 polymer ?
#
loop_
_entity_poly.entity_id
_entity_poly.type
_entity_poly.pdbx_seq_one_letter_code
_entity_poly.pdbx_strand_id
1 'polypeptide(L)'
;MTITGRIHNFGAGPAVLPLEVVEECRKSLPNLDNSGFGLIEISHRSKTFQNIVDSSMEKLRRILSIPEDYTVLYLQGGASLQFYMSALNLLRENEKVDFLVTGVWSQKALKEASRIGDVSARWDDSENGFKSIPRNEDYSVRDDSLYLHYTSNN
;
A
#
# COMPACT_ATOMS: atom_id res chain seq x y z
N MET A 1 17.44 29.53 0.24
CA MET A 1 18.15 28.30 -0.22
C MET A 1 18.19 27.35 0.96
N THR A 2 17.82 26.07 0.78
CA THR A 2 17.94 25.10 1.88
C THR A 2 19.42 24.84 2.16
N ILE A 3 19.74 24.47 3.41
CA ILE A 3 21.11 24.27 3.90
C ILE A 3 21.86 23.16 3.12
N THR A 4 21.15 22.34 2.35
CA THR A 4 21.69 21.15 1.67
C THR A 4 21.63 21.20 0.14
N GLY A 5 21.24 22.33 -0.47
CA GLY A 5 21.00 22.41 -1.92
C GLY A 5 19.80 21.60 -2.44
N ARG A 6 18.96 21.06 -1.53
CA ARG A 6 17.73 20.32 -1.90
C ARG A 6 16.57 21.29 -2.11
N ILE A 7 15.73 21.04 -3.10
CA ILE A 7 14.48 21.80 -3.26
C ILE A 7 13.48 21.45 -2.15
N HIS A 8 12.51 22.34 -1.91
CA HIS A 8 11.32 22.00 -1.14
C HIS A 8 10.42 21.10 -1.99
N ASN A 9 10.51 19.79 -1.78
CA ASN A 9 9.74 18.79 -2.53
C ASN A 9 8.39 18.52 -1.88
N PHE A 10 7.30 19.01 -2.49
CA PHE A 10 5.91 18.74 -2.11
C PHE A 10 5.24 17.68 -2.99
N GLY A 11 6.02 16.82 -3.64
CA GLY A 11 5.51 15.75 -4.49
C GLY A 11 4.64 14.74 -3.71
N ALA A 12 3.49 14.37 -4.28
CA ALA A 12 2.53 13.47 -3.66
C ALA A 12 2.90 11.97 -3.78
N GLY A 13 3.90 11.63 -4.60
CA GLY A 13 4.29 10.24 -4.88
C GLY A 13 4.96 10.08 -6.25
N PRO A 14 6.24 9.65 -6.34
CA PRO A 14 7.19 9.48 -5.23
C PRO A 14 7.38 10.78 -4.42
N ALA A 15 7.79 10.65 -3.15
CA ALA A 15 7.87 11.76 -2.20
C ALA A 15 9.27 11.88 -1.57
N VAL A 16 9.45 12.88 -0.69
CA VAL A 16 10.72 13.17 -0.03
C VAL A 16 11.10 12.07 0.98
N LEU A 17 12.36 11.65 0.97
CA LEU A 17 12.97 10.86 2.04
C LEU A 17 13.80 11.76 2.99
N PRO A 18 13.88 11.42 4.29
CA PRO A 18 14.82 12.01 5.22
C PRO A 18 16.26 11.91 4.69
N LEU A 19 17.06 12.97 4.85
CA LEU A 19 18.43 13.01 4.30
C LEU A 19 19.31 11.91 4.90
N GLU A 20 19.16 11.63 6.19
CA GLU A 20 19.89 10.56 6.89
C GLU A 20 19.69 9.19 6.24
N VAL A 21 18.47 8.88 5.77
CA VAL A 21 18.16 7.62 5.07
C VAL A 21 18.88 7.59 3.71
N VAL A 22 18.89 8.71 2.99
CA VAL A 22 19.58 8.80 1.69
C VAL A 22 21.08 8.58 1.85
N GLU A 23 21.69 9.19 2.86
CA GLU A 23 23.13 9.01 3.12
C GLU A 23 23.47 7.59 3.56
N GLU A 24 22.61 6.94 4.34
CA GLU A 24 22.84 5.56 4.75
C GLU A 24 22.71 4.57 3.57
N CYS A 25 21.70 4.76 2.71
CA CYS A 25 21.61 4.02 1.46
C CYS A 25 22.85 4.24 0.59
N ARG A 26 23.32 5.49 0.46
CA ARG A 26 24.51 5.82 -0.34
C ARG A 26 25.76 5.09 0.15
N LYS A 27 25.98 5.00 1.46
CA LYS A 27 27.10 4.24 2.05
C LYS A 27 26.99 2.75 1.81
N SER A 28 25.77 2.22 1.79
CA SER A 28 25.49 0.78 1.61
C SER A 28 25.65 0.31 0.16
N LEU A 29 25.57 1.22 -0.82
CA LEU A 29 25.67 0.88 -2.25
C LEU A 29 26.98 0.15 -2.62
N PRO A 30 28.19 0.62 -2.25
CA PRO A 30 29.44 -0.05 -2.65
C PRO A 30 29.82 -1.25 -1.77
N ASN A 31 29.43 -1.27 -0.50
CA ASN A 31 29.74 -2.38 0.43
C ASN A 31 28.72 -2.40 1.56
N LEU A 32 27.77 -3.31 1.48
CA LEU A 32 26.69 -3.48 2.44
C LEU A 32 27.22 -4.19 3.69
N ASP A 33 27.15 -3.53 4.85
CA ASP A 33 27.53 -4.12 6.15
C ASP A 33 28.90 -4.82 6.15
N ASN A 34 29.88 -4.28 5.40
CA ASN A 34 31.21 -4.85 5.21
C ASN A 34 31.20 -6.29 4.64
N SER A 35 30.14 -6.69 3.93
CA SER A 35 30.02 -8.03 3.36
C SER A 35 30.95 -8.27 2.17
N GLY A 36 31.56 -7.22 1.64
CA GLY A 36 32.33 -7.26 0.40
C GLY A 36 31.48 -7.23 -0.88
N PHE A 37 30.17 -7.03 -0.74
CA PHE A 37 29.22 -6.88 -1.85
C PHE A 37 28.44 -5.59 -1.70
N GLY A 38 28.17 -4.89 -2.80
CA GLY A 38 27.25 -3.76 -2.80
C GLY A 38 25.79 -4.18 -2.57
N LEU A 39 24.97 -3.25 -2.07
CA LEU A 39 23.54 -3.49 -1.81
C LEU A 39 22.76 -4.02 -3.04
N ILE A 40 23.13 -3.59 -4.24
CA ILE A 40 22.44 -3.99 -5.49
C ILE A 40 23.05 -5.28 -6.09
N GLU A 41 24.20 -5.72 -5.58
CA GLU A 41 24.94 -6.90 -6.07
C GLU A 41 24.68 -8.14 -5.20
N ILE A 42 24.30 -7.94 -3.94
CA ILE A 42 24.15 -9.02 -2.97
C ILE A 42 23.00 -9.97 -3.33
N SER A 43 23.23 -11.27 -3.13
CA SER A 43 22.17 -12.26 -3.30
C SER A 43 21.05 -12.05 -2.27
N HIS A 44 19.80 -12.05 -2.74
CA HIS A 44 18.61 -12.01 -1.87
C HIS A 44 18.49 -13.23 -0.92
N ARG A 45 19.26 -14.30 -1.17
CA ARG A 45 19.31 -15.50 -0.31
C ARG A 45 20.48 -15.48 0.67
N SER A 46 21.34 -14.46 0.61
CA SER A 46 22.45 -14.34 1.56
C SER A 46 21.93 -14.05 2.96
N LYS A 47 22.68 -14.49 3.99
CA LYS A 47 22.32 -14.19 5.38
C LYS A 47 22.29 -12.69 5.64
N THR A 48 23.20 -11.93 5.05
CA THR A 48 23.26 -10.46 5.16
C THR A 48 21.97 -9.82 4.64
N PHE A 49 21.51 -10.18 3.44
CA PHE A 49 20.25 -9.64 2.91
C PHE A 49 19.03 -10.11 3.70
N GLN A 50 18.99 -11.38 4.10
CA GLN A 50 17.89 -11.91 4.91
C GLN A 50 17.75 -11.14 6.23
N ASN A 51 18.86 -10.78 6.88
CA ASN A 51 18.82 -9.98 8.11
C ASN A 51 18.18 -8.59 7.89
N ILE A 52 18.33 -7.99 6.71
CA ILE A 52 17.68 -6.71 6.36
C ILE A 52 16.17 -6.89 6.26
N VAL A 53 15.72 -7.95 5.57
CA VAL A 53 14.30 -8.27 5.42
C VAL A 53 13.68 -8.56 6.79
N ASP A 54 14.31 -9.42 7.59
CA ASP A 54 13.84 -9.79 8.93
C ASP A 54 13.73 -8.56 9.83
N SER A 55 14.79 -7.73 9.87
CA SER A 55 14.80 -6.50 10.65
C SER A 55 13.71 -5.52 10.20
N SER A 56 13.47 -5.41 8.89
CA SER A 56 12.43 -4.55 8.34
C SER A 56 11.03 -5.03 8.72
N MET A 57 10.77 -6.35 8.65
CA MET A 57 9.50 -6.94 9.08
C MET A 57 9.26 -6.77 10.59
N GLU A 58 10.27 -7.00 11.42
CA GLU A 58 10.20 -6.81 12.88
C GLU A 58 9.87 -5.35 13.23
N LYS A 59 10.56 -4.39 12.60
CA LYS A 59 10.29 -2.96 12.80
C LYS A 59 8.86 -2.60 12.40
N LEU A 60 8.38 -3.12 11.27
CA LEU A 60 7.00 -2.86 10.81
C LEU A 60 5.98 -3.40 11.81
N ARG A 61 6.15 -4.65 12.26
CA ARG A 61 5.29 -5.26 13.29
C ARG A 61 5.26 -4.42 14.56
N ARG A 62 6.42 -3.97 15.04
CA ARG A 62 6.53 -3.14 16.25
C ARG A 62 5.85 -1.79 16.09
N ILE A 63 6.09 -1.08 14.99
CA ILE A 63 5.56 0.27 14.77
C ILE A 63 4.04 0.25 14.63
N LEU A 64 3.49 -0.72 13.91
CA LEU A 64 2.06 -0.83 13.63
C LEU A 64 1.31 -1.73 14.62
N SER A 65 2.01 -2.32 15.60
CA SER A 65 1.45 -3.29 16.54
C SER A 65 0.72 -4.45 15.84
N ILE A 66 1.34 -5.01 14.79
CA ILE A 66 0.74 -6.08 13.97
C ILE A 66 0.68 -7.38 14.78
N PRO A 67 -0.49 -8.01 14.96
CA PRO A 67 -0.63 -9.26 15.71
C PRO A 67 0.11 -10.45 15.07
N GLU A 68 0.39 -11.48 15.88
CA GLU A 68 1.15 -12.67 15.46
C GLU A 68 0.42 -13.53 14.42
N ASP A 69 -0.91 -13.49 14.38
CA ASP A 69 -1.74 -14.22 13.41
C ASP A 69 -1.86 -13.52 12.05
N TYR A 70 -1.17 -12.39 11.85
CA TYR A 70 -1.05 -11.71 10.55
C TYR A 70 0.30 -11.99 9.91
N THR A 71 0.35 -11.98 8.57
CA THR A 71 1.60 -12.14 7.80
C THR A 71 1.98 -10.84 7.10
N VAL A 72 3.26 -10.44 7.18
CA VAL A 72 3.81 -9.29 6.45
C VAL A 72 4.40 -9.77 5.12
N LEU A 73 3.99 -9.14 4.01
CA LEU A 73 4.48 -9.46 2.67
C LEU A 73 5.09 -8.22 2.00
N TYR A 74 6.23 -8.38 1.34
CA TYR A 74 6.78 -7.38 0.41
C TYR A 74 6.50 -7.83 -1.03
N LEU A 75 5.55 -7.16 -1.68
CA LEU A 75 5.10 -7.47 -3.04
C LEU A 75 5.45 -6.33 -4.01
N GLN A 76 5.76 -6.69 -5.25
CA GLN A 76 5.95 -5.73 -6.33
C GLN A 76 4.61 -5.29 -6.95
N GLY A 77 4.66 -4.33 -7.88
CA GLY A 77 3.49 -3.88 -8.66
C GLY A 77 2.68 -2.74 -8.04
N GLY A 78 3.04 -2.30 -6.83
CA GLY A 78 2.42 -1.15 -6.17
C GLY A 78 0.94 -1.36 -5.80
N ALA A 79 0.32 -0.33 -5.22
CA ALA A 79 -1.06 -0.40 -4.75
C ALA A 79 -2.07 -0.72 -5.87
N SER A 80 -1.83 -0.22 -7.08
CA SER A 80 -2.71 -0.46 -8.24
C SER A 80 -2.81 -1.95 -8.59
N LEU A 81 -1.71 -2.71 -8.53
CA LEU A 81 -1.78 -4.16 -8.74
C LEU A 81 -2.53 -4.85 -7.61
N GLN A 82 -2.36 -4.36 -6.37
CA GLN A 82 -3.02 -4.94 -5.20
C GLN A 82 -4.54 -4.74 -5.21
N PHE A 83 -5.08 -3.72 -5.88
CA PHE A 83 -6.53 -3.61 -6.10
C PHE A 83 -7.10 -4.84 -6.82
N TYR A 84 -6.39 -5.32 -7.84
CA TYR A 84 -6.79 -6.53 -8.56
C TYR A 84 -6.43 -7.80 -7.79
N MET A 85 -5.23 -7.87 -7.22
CA MET A 85 -4.76 -9.08 -6.52
C MET A 85 -5.56 -9.38 -5.26
N SER A 86 -5.95 -8.36 -4.49
CA SER A 86 -6.82 -8.55 -3.31
C SER A 86 -8.20 -9.07 -3.71
N ALA A 87 -8.83 -8.47 -4.72
CA ALA A 87 -10.09 -8.96 -5.26
C ALA A 87 -9.96 -10.42 -5.76
N LEU A 88 -8.91 -10.77 -6.50
CA LEU A 88 -8.70 -12.16 -6.97
C LEU A 88 -8.58 -13.18 -5.83
N ASN A 89 -8.06 -12.79 -4.67
CA ASN A 89 -7.88 -13.71 -3.53
C ASN A 89 -9.12 -13.79 -2.65
N LEU A 90 -9.97 -12.77 -2.63
CA LEU A 90 -11.11 -12.64 -1.71
C LEU A 90 -12.48 -12.78 -2.40
N LEU A 91 -12.53 -12.70 -3.73
CA LEU A 91 -13.75 -12.66 -4.53
C LEU A 91 -13.70 -13.70 -5.65
N ARG A 92 -14.79 -14.45 -5.80
CA ARG A 92 -15.03 -15.37 -6.92
C ARG A 92 -16.10 -14.83 -7.86
N GLU A 93 -16.25 -15.49 -9.00
CA GLU A 93 -17.34 -15.23 -9.94
C GLU A 93 -18.70 -15.39 -9.23
N ASN A 94 -19.61 -14.42 -9.44
CA ASN A 94 -20.93 -14.31 -8.81
C ASN A 94 -20.96 -14.01 -7.30
N GLU A 95 -19.83 -13.90 -6.62
CA GLU A 95 -19.79 -13.37 -5.25
C GLU A 95 -19.90 -11.84 -5.27
N LYS A 96 -20.36 -11.26 -4.15
CA LYS A 96 -20.71 -9.84 -4.06
C LYS A 96 -19.81 -9.10 -3.09
N VAL A 97 -19.39 -7.89 -3.49
CA VAL A 97 -18.62 -6.98 -2.63
C VAL A 97 -19.08 -5.55 -2.80
N ASP A 98 -19.06 -4.81 -1.70
CA ASP A 98 -19.56 -3.44 -1.64
C ASP A 98 -18.42 -2.46 -1.44
N PHE A 99 -18.57 -1.26 -1.99
CA PHE A 99 -17.55 -0.22 -1.97
C PHE A 99 -18.12 1.12 -1.50
N LEU A 100 -17.31 1.86 -0.74
CA LEU A 100 -17.50 3.29 -0.50
C LEU A 100 -16.52 4.07 -1.39
N VAL A 101 -17.04 4.76 -2.41
CA VAL A 101 -16.25 5.48 -3.42
C VAL A 101 -16.04 6.93 -2.97
N THR A 102 -15.04 7.11 -2.12
CA THR A 102 -14.66 8.37 -1.49
C THR A 102 -13.50 9.11 -2.17
N GLY A 103 -12.94 8.55 -3.24
CA GLY A 103 -11.79 9.13 -3.93
C GLY A 103 -11.38 8.40 -5.19
N VAL A 104 -10.36 8.94 -5.87
CA VAL A 104 -9.79 8.36 -7.08
C VAL A 104 -9.27 6.93 -6.83
N TRP A 105 -8.76 6.64 -5.63
CA TRP A 105 -8.19 5.32 -5.31
C TRP A 105 -9.26 4.26 -5.05
N SER A 106 -10.34 4.58 -4.32
CA SER A 106 -11.48 3.66 -4.15
C SER A 106 -12.20 3.43 -5.47
N GLN A 107 -12.32 4.44 -6.33
CA GLN A 107 -12.88 4.28 -7.68
C GLN A 107 -12.04 3.32 -8.55
N LYS A 108 -10.71 3.41 -8.50
CA LYS A 108 -9.81 2.48 -9.19
C LYS A 108 -9.91 1.06 -8.62
N ALA A 109 -10.00 0.93 -7.29
CA ALA A 109 -10.16 -0.37 -6.64
C ALA A 109 -11.47 -1.05 -7.04
N LEU A 110 -12.59 -0.30 -7.04
CA LEU A 110 -13.89 -0.77 -7.51
C LEU A 110 -13.78 -1.30 -8.94
N LYS A 111 -13.17 -0.51 -9.84
CA LYS A 111 -13.01 -0.89 -11.25
C LYS A 111 -12.28 -2.23 -11.42
N GLU A 112 -11.21 -2.48 -10.67
CA GLU A 112 -10.49 -3.76 -10.76
C GLU A 112 -11.29 -4.93 -10.17
N ALA A 113 -12.01 -4.72 -9.07
CA ALA A 113 -12.86 -5.75 -8.48
C ALA A 113 -14.04 -6.14 -9.38
N SER A 114 -14.63 -5.17 -10.10
CA SER A 114 -15.72 -5.39 -11.07
C SER A 114 -15.35 -6.30 -12.24
N ARG A 115 -14.08 -6.66 -12.39
CA ARG A 115 -13.61 -7.63 -13.40
C ARG A 115 -13.82 -9.09 -12.98
N ILE A 116 -14.22 -9.33 -11.72
CA ILE A 116 -14.25 -10.68 -11.12
C ILE A 116 -15.66 -11.04 -10.67
N GLY A 117 -16.27 -10.21 -9.81
CA GLY A 117 -17.57 -10.51 -9.19
C GLY A 117 -18.58 -9.36 -9.31
N ASP A 118 -19.68 -9.48 -8.57
CA ASP A 118 -20.75 -8.48 -8.52
C ASP A 118 -20.40 -7.37 -7.52
N VAL A 119 -19.92 -6.25 -8.06
CA VAL A 119 -19.43 -5.11 -7.26
C VAL A 119 -20.40 -3.95 -7.30
N SER A 120 -20.74 -3.40 -6.13
CA SER A 120 -21.66 -2.27 -6.00
C SER A 120 -21.04 -1.12 -5.20
N ALA A 121 -21.09 0.09 -5.75
CA ALA A 121 -20.87 1.31 -4.96
C ALA A 121 -22.09 1.56 -4.08
N ARG A 122 -21.94 1.47 -2.77
CA ARG A 122 -23.01 1.75 -1.80
C ARG A 122 -23.09 3.22 -1.43
N TRP A 123 -22.03 3.96 -1.74
CA TRP A 123 -21.92 5.40 -1.67
C TRP A 123 -20.82 5.87 -2.62
N ASP A 124 -21.01 7.02 -3.29
CA ASP A 124 -20.05 7.56 -4.26
C ASP A 124 -20.13 9.11 -4.30
N ASP A 125 -18.99 9.78 -4.06
CA ASP A 125 -18.88 11.26 -4.07
C ASP A 125 -18.14 11.79 -5.30
N SER A 126 -18.02 10.99 -6.35
CA SER A 126 -17.37 11.38 -7.61
C SER A 126 -18.03 12.60 -8.26
N GLU A 127 -19.37 12.73 -8.18
CA GLU A 127 -20.09 13.89 -8.72
C GLU A 127 -19.78 15.20 -7.99
N ASN A 128 -19.37 15.14 -6.72
CA ASN A 128 -18.98 16.28 -5.91
C ASN A 128 -17.45 16.51 -5.89
N GLY A 129 -16.70 15.70 -6.63
CA GLY A 129 -15.24 15.77 -6.70
C GLY A 129 -14.54 15.31 -5.43
N PHE A 130 -15.10 14.33 -4.71
CA PHE A 130 -14.49 13.70 -3.53
C PHE A 130 -14.18 14.67 -2.38
N LYS A 131 -15.19 15.47 -2.00
CA LYS A 131 -15.11 16.47 -0.92
C LYS A 131 -15.82 16.04 0.35
N SER A 132 -16.46 14.87 0.34
CA SER A 132 -17.25 14.36 1.46
C SER A 132 -16.82 12.94 1.83
N ILE A 133 -17.22 12.51 3.01
CA ILE A 133 -17.13 11.12 3.46
C ILE A 133 -18.50 10.69 4.00
N PRO A 134 -18.91 9.42 3.80
CA PRO A 134 -20.20 8.95 4.28
C PRO A 134 -20.20 8.81 5.81
N ARG A 135 -21.35 9.07 6.40
CA ARG A 135 -21.72 8.61 7.73
C ARG A 135 -22.34 7.22 7.62
N ASN A 136 -22.44 6.52 8.74
CA ASN A 136 -23.04 5.17 8.78
C ASN A 136 -24.50 5.13 8.32
N GLU A 137 -25.22 6.25 8.40
CA GLU A 137 -26.61 6.39 7.94
C GLU A 137 -26.75 6.68 6.44
N ASP A 138 -25.66 7.03 5.74
CA ASP A 138 -25.68 7.45 4.34
C ASP A 138 -25.64 6.26 3.35
N TYR A 139 -25.42 5.04 3.84
CA TYR A 139 -25.31 3.84 3.01
C TYR A 139 -25.88 2.61 3.71
N SER A 140 -26.19 1.60 2.89
CA SER A 140 -26.52 0.25 3.35
C SER A 140 -25.58 -0.73 2.66
N VAL A 141 -25.22 -1.82 3.33
CA VAL A 141 -24.41 -2.91 2.75
C VAL A 141 -25.36 -4.06 2.41
N ARG A 142 -25.12 -4.76 1.31
CA ARG A 142 -25.88 -5.97 0.96
C ARG A 142 -25.60 -7.07 1.99
N ASP A 143 -26.64 -7.77 2.43
CA ASP A 143 -26.53 -8.87 3.42
C ASP A 143 -25.62 -10.01 2.94
N ASP A 144 -25.51 -10.21 1.62
CA ASP A 144 -24.68 -11.22 0.98
C ASP A 144 -23.35 -10.67 0.44
N SER A 145 -22.97 -9.44 0.84
CA SER A 145 -21.64 -8.89 0.56
C SER A 145 -20.58 -9.57 1.41
N LEU A 146 -19.50 -10.04 0.80
CA LEU A 146 -18.37 -10.65 1.51
C LEU A 146 -17.59 -9.64 2.36
N TYR A 147 -17.47 -8.41 1.87
CA TYR A 147 -16.83 -7.32 2.57
C TYR A 147 -17.27 -5.94 2.04
N LEU A 148 -17.06 -4.92 2.87
CA LEU A 148 -17.14 -3.52 2.48
C LEU A 148 -15.73 -2.96 2.29
N HIS A 149 -15.41 -2.52 1.08
CA HIS A 149 -14.14 -1.86 0.77
C HIS A 149 -14.24 -0.36 1.04
N TYR A 150 -13.33 0.15 1.85
CA TYR A 150 -13.18 1.57 2.14
C TYR A 150 -11.71 1.98 1.97
N THR A 151 -11.46 3.03 1.19
CA THR A 151 -10.11 3.61 1.06
C THR A 151 -10.07 4.93 1.82
N SER A 152 -9.32 4.97 2.91
CA SER A 152 -9.32 6.08 3.88
C SER A 152 -8.45 7.29 3.50
N ASN A 153 -7.85 7.33 2.30
CA ASN A 153 -6.83 8.33 1.94
C ASN A 153 -7.38 9.55 1.17
N ASN A 154 -8.54 10.07 1.61
CA ASN A 154 -9.20 11.25 1.02
C ASN A 154 -9.17 12.42 2.00
#